data_AF-A0A7C5EBK5-F1
#
_entry.id   AF-A0A7C5EBK5-F1
#
_cell.length_a   1.000
_cell.length_b   1.000
_cell.length_c   1.000
_cell.angle_alpha   90.00
_cell.angle_beta   90.00
_cell.angle_gamma   90.00
#
_symmetry.space_group_name_H-M   'P 1'
#
loop_
_entity.id
_entity.type
_entity.pdbx_description
1 polymer ?
#
loop_
_entity_poly.entity_id
_entity_poly.type
_entity_poly.pdbx_seq_one_letter_code
_entity_poly.pdbx_strand_id
1 'polypeptide(L)'
;MSRTKSLLPAVVVAIFVSLIFLPTILAAETVVYIRPSELTVENGKIFELEVIIRPGEAIAGYQLSVGFDPSVLEPLTVREGDLLRKYGANTYFTQGTTDRDAGIIRDVICVMLENGGVSEEVVAAV
;
A
#
# COMPACT_ATOMS: atom_id res chain seq x y z
N MET A 1 2.38 34.08 -59.31
CA MET A 1 1.32 33.18 -58.80
C MET A 1 1.91 32.29 -57.71
N SER A 2 1.91 32.76 -56.45
CA SER A 2 2.41 31.98 -55.31
C SER A 2 1.24 31.22 -54.70
N ARG A 3 1.19 29.89 -54.84
CA ARG A 3 0.21 29.04 -54.16
C ARG A 3 0.68 28.84 -52.72
N THR A 4 0.09 29.56 -51.76
CA THR A 4 0.23 29.25 -50.33
C THR A 4 -0.34 27.85 -50.09
N LYS A 5 0.52 26.88 -49.77
CA LYS A 5 0.10 25.51 -49.43
C LYS A 5 -0.62 25.57 -48.08
N SER A 6 -1.86 25.08 -48.00
CA SER A 6 -2.63 25.03 -46.76
C SER A 6 -1.93 24.13 -45.73
N LEU A 7 -1.70 24.66 -44.52
CA LEU A 7 -1.02 23.97 -43.43
C LEU A 7 -1.97 23.11 -42.57
N LEU A 8 -3.30 23.23 -42.76
CA LEU A 8 -4.31 22.49 -42.00
C LEU A 8 -4.11 20.96 -41.97
N PRO A 9 -3.84 20.25 -43.08
CA PRO A 9 -3.71 18.79 -43.02
C PRO A 9 -2.48 18.35 -42.22
N ALA A 10 -1.40 19.12 -42.24
CA ALA A 10 -0.20 18.83 -41.45
C ALA A 10 -0.46 19.01 -39.94
N VAL A 11 -1.23 20.03 -39.56
CA VAL A 11 -1.62 20.27 -38.16
C VAL A 11 -2.54 19.17 -37.64
N VAL A 12 -3.53 18.74 -38.43
CA VAL A 12 -4.44 17.65 -38.04
C VAL A 12 -3.68 16.35 -37.84
N VAL A 13 -2.74 16.02 -38.73
CA VAL A 13 -1.89 14.82 -38.59
C VAL A 13 -1.00 14.93 -37.35
N ALA A 14 -0.39 16.09 -37.09
CA ALA A 14 0.42 16.28 -35.89
C ALA A 14 -0.37 16.13 -34.59
N ILE A 15 -1.63 16.60 -34.55
CA ILE A 15 -2.54 16.41 -33.40
C ILE A 15 -2.89 14.93 -33.23
N PHE A 16 -3.26 14.24 -34.32
CA PHE A 16 -3.58 12.81 -34.27
C PHE A 16 -2.37 11.97 -33.81
N VAL A 17 -1.16 12.29 -34.29
CA VAL A 17 0.07 11.62 -33.83
C VAL A 17 0.32 11.92 -32.34
N SER A 18 0.17 13.16 -31.89
CA SER A 18 0.31 13.54 -30.48
C SER A 18 -0.67 12.81 -29.56
N LEU A 19 -1.93 12.62 -30.00
CA LEU A 19 -2.95 11.89 -29.25
C LEU A 19 -2.68 10.38 -29.15
N ILE A 20 -1.96 9.79 -30.10
CA ILE A 20 -1.53 8.38 -30.06
C ILE A 20 -0.35 8.18 -29.09
N PHE A 21 0.47 9.22 -28.86
CA PHE A 21 1.61 9.20 -27.95
C PHE A 21 1.31 9.78 -26.56
N LEU A 22 0.05 9.78 -26.11
CA LEU A 22 -0.24 10.11 -24.72
C LEU A 22 0.50 9.14 -23.81
N PRO A 23 1.38 9.60 -22.90
CA PRO A 23 2.03 8.72 -21.95
C PRO A 23 0.96 8.11 -21.06
N THR A 24 0.79 6.79 -21.14
CA THR A 24 -0.03 6.04 -20.18
C THR A 24 0.67 6.11 -18.84
N ILE A 25 0.10 6.81 -17.85
CA ILE A 25 0.59 6.78 -16.48
C ILE A 25 0.29 5.39 -15.94
N LEU A 26 1.30 4.52 -15.89
CA LEU A 26 1.20 3.26 -15.18
C LEU A 26 1.40 3.57 -13.69
N ALA A 27 0.31 3.49 -12.91
CA ALA A 27 0.43 3.51 -11.46
C ALA A 27 1.26 2.29 -11.03
N ALA A 28 2.25 2.49 -10.16
CA ALA A 28 2.93 1.35 -9.58
C ALA A 28 1.93 0.56 -8.73
N GLU A 29 2.14 -0.75 -8.63
CA GLU A 29 1.27 -1.61 -7.85
C GLU A 29 1.60 -1.49 -6.36
N THR A 30 0.56 -1.36 -5.52
CA THR A 30 0.72 -1.48 -4.07
C THR A 30 0.83 -2.96 -3.69
N VAL A 31 1.92 -3.34 -3.05
CA VAL A 31 2.16 -4.72 -2.61
C VAL A 31 2.08 -4.80 -1.09
N VAL A 32 1.38 -5.81 -0.57
CA VAL A 32 1.26 -6.09 0.87
C VAL A 32 1.65 -7.54 1.12
N TYR A 33 2.52 -7.79 2.09
CA TYR A 33 2.97 -9.15 2.42
C TYR A 33 3.40 -9.26 3.89
N ILE A 34 3.57 -10.50 4.36
CA ILE A 34 4.01 -10.80 5.72
C ILE A 34 5.47 -11.26 5.71
N ARG A 35 6.24 -10.84 6.71
CA ARG A 35 7.63 -11.26 6.94
C ARG A 35 7.82 -11.77 8.37
N PRO A 36 8.57 -12.87 8.58
CA PRO A 36 9.03 -13.80 7.55
C PRO A 36 7.85 -14.51 6.86
N SER A 37 8.03 -14.92 5.60
CA SER A 37 7.00 -15.66 4.85
C SER A 37 6.82 -17.08 5.38
N GLU A 38 7.85 -17.62 6.04
CA GLU A 38 7.85 -18.91 6.70
C GLU A 38 8.67 -18.80 7.99
N LEU A 39 8.16 -19.37 9.08
CA LEU A 39 8.84 -19.40 10.36
C LEU A 39 8.54 -20.72 11.06
N THR A 40 9.60 -21.37 11.54
CA THR A 40 9.45 -22.55 12.41
C THR A 40 9.62 -22.12 13.85
N VAL A 41 8.61 -22.37 14.68
CA VAL A 41 8.60 -22.06 16.11
C VAL A 41 8.22 -23.31 16.91
N GLU A 42 8.72 -23.39 18.13
CA GLU A 42 8.25 -24.38 19.09
C GLU A 42 6.84 -24.03 19.57
N ASN A 43 6.02 -25.05 19.87
CA ASN A 43 4.66 -24.84 20.37
C ASN A 43 4.69 -24.03 21.68
N GLY A 44 3.79 -23.07 21.80
CA GLY A 44 3.65 -22.17 22.95
C GLY A 44 4.66 -21.02 22.98
N LYS A 45 5.53 -20.86 21.98
CA LYS A 45 6.40 -19.69 21.87
C LYS A 45 5.67 -18.52 21.24
N ILE A 46 5.90 -17.34 21.83
CA ILE A 46 5.47 -16.06 21.25
C ILE A 46 6.50 -15.66 20.19
N PHE A 47 6.00 -15.19 19.06
CA PHE A 47 6.80 -14.63 17.96
C PHE A 47 6.07 -13.45 17.34
N GLU A 48 6.78 -12.69 16.52
CA GLU A 48 6.27 -11.51 15.82
C GLU A 48 6.23 -11.80 14.31
N LEU A 49 5.23 -11.24 13.62
CA LEU A 49 5.11 -11.26 12.17
C LEU A 49 4.89 -9.83 11.70
N GLU A 50 5.69 -9.38 10.74
CA GLU A 50 5.61 -8.03 10.22
C GLU A 50 4.69 -7.99 8.99
N VAL A 51 3.71 -7.10 8.97
CA VAL A 51 3.00 -6.74 7.75
C VAL A 51 3.77 -5.61 7.07
N ILE A 52 4.27 -5.87 5.86
CA ILE A 52 5.00 -4.89 5.05
C ILE A 52 4.07 -4.36 3.95
N ILE A 53 4.09 -3.05 3.73
CA ILE A 53 3.42 -2.41 2.60
C ILE A 53 4.46 -1.70 1.76
N ARG A 54 4.46 -1.98 0.45
CA ARG A 54 5.12 -1.20 -0.59
C ARG A 54 4.04 -0.40 -1.32
N PRO A 55 3.91 0.91 -1.07
CA PRO A 55 2.92 1.73 -1.74
C PRO A 55 3.22 1.88 -3.24
N GLY A 56 2.19 1.75 -4.09
CA GLY A 56 2.27 2.05 -5.52
C GLY A 56 2.19 3.55 -5.84
N GLU A 57 1.68 4.32 -4.88
CA GLU A 57 1.69 5.77 -4.83
C GLU A 57 1.78 6.21 -3.36
N ALA A 58 2.02 7.49 -3.10
CA ALA A 58 2.09 8.01 -1.74
C ALA A 58 0.78 7.77 -0.98
N ILE A 59 0.84 7.06 0.14
CA ILE A 59 -0.33 6.81 1.01
C ILE A 59 -0.20 7.56 2.34
N ALA A 60 -1.32 8.08 2.82
CA ALA A 60 -1.46 8.71 4.14
C ALA A 60 -2.24 7.84 5.13
N GLY A 61 -2.67 6.65 4.72
CA GLY A 61 -3.47 5.76 5.54
C GLY A 61 -3.56 4.36 4.95
N TYR A 62 -3.78 3.38 5.81
CA TYR A 62 -4.11 2.02 5.41
C TYR A 62 -5.17 1.42 6.35
N GLN A 63 -5.93 0.47 5.81
CA GLN A 63 -6.78 -0.44 6.57
C GLN A 63 -6.50 -1.86 6.09
N LEU A 64 -6.32 -2.80 7.01
CA LEU A 64 -6.07 -4.19 6.68
C LEU A 64 -6.81 -5.15 7.60
N SER A 65 -6.93 -6.40 7.15
CA SER A 65 -7.38 -7.53 7.94
C SER A 65 -6.41 -8.69 7.74
N VAL A 66 -6.14 -9.45 8.81
CA VAL A 66 -5.20 -10.57 8.80
C VAL A 66 -5.95 -11.84 9.16
N GLY A 67 -6.01 -12.79 8.21
CA GLY A 67 -6.52 -14.13 8.47
C GLY A 67 -5.46 -15.01 9.11
N PHE A 68 -5.86 -15.89 10.01
CA PHE A 68 -5.01 -16.88 10.67
C PHE A 68 -5.79 -18.17 10.92
N ASP A 69 -5.09 -19.29 11.10
CA ASP A 69 -5.69 -20.54 11.54
C ASP A 69 -5.82 -20.52 13.08
N PRO A 70 -7.04 -20.43 13.64
CA PRO A 70 -7.23 -20.33 15.09
C PRO A 70 -6.93 -21.64 15.83
N SER A 71 -6.76 -22.76 15.12
CA SER A 71 -6.31 -24.03 15.71
C SER A 71 -4.78 -24.08 15.92
N VAL A 72 -4.04 -23.15 15.28
CA VAL A 72 -2.57 -23.10 15.29
C VAL A 72 -2.05 -21.85 15.99
N LEU A 73 -2.67 -20.69 15.75
CA LEU A 73 -2.18 -19.39 16.19
C LEU A 73 -3.17 -18.66 17.11
N GLU A 74 -2.62 -18.00 18.12
CA GLU A 74 -3.35 -17.11 19.01
C GLU A 74 -2.77 -15.69 18.93
N PRO A 75 -3.39 -14.76 18.16
CA PRO A 75 -2.93 -13.37 18.14
C PRO A 75 -3.07 -12.73 19.51
N LEU A 76 -2.00 -12.06 19.96
CA LEU A 76 -1.94 -11.41 21.26
C LEU A 76 -2.25 -9.91 21.16
N THR A 77 -1.59 -9.23 20.22
CA THR A 77 -1.78 -7.80 19.96
C THR A 77 -1.32 -7.49 18.54
N VAL A 78 -1.75 -6.35 18.00
CA VAL A 78 -1.16 -5.75 16.80
C VAL A 78 -0.62 -4.39 17.18
N ARG A 79 0.62 -4.11 16.78
CA ARG A 79 1.34 -2.88 17.07
C ARG A 79 1.53 -2.10 15.79
N GLU A 80 1.51 -0.78 15.93
CA GLU A 80 1.84 0.12 14.83
C GLU A 80 3.30 -0.09 14.39
N GLY A 81 3.52 -0.20 13.07
CA GLY A 81 4.84 -0.14 12.46
C GLY A 81 5.26 1.28 12.08
N ASP A 82 6.44 1.41 11.47
CA ASP A 82 7.03 2.72 11.18
C ASP A 82 6.54 3.37 9.87
N LEU A 83 5.75 2.67 9.05
CA LEU A 83 5.37 3.13 7.71
C LEU A 83 4.83 4.56 7.71
N LEU A 84 3.80 4.86 8.50
CA LEU A 84 3.19 6.19 8.54
C LEU A 84 3.77 7.11 9.62
N ARG A 85 4.65 6.59 10.49
CA ARG A 85 5.44 7.40 11.44
C ARG A 85 6.68 8.02 10.80
N LYS A 86 6.94 7.68 9.54
CA LYS A 86 8.09 8.16 8.79
C LYS A 86 8.14 9.69 8.78
N TYR A 87 9.35 10.24 8.76
CA TYR A 87 9.59 11.68 8.84
C TYR A 87 9.13 12.33 10.17
N GLY A 88 8.87 11.52 11.20
CA GLY A 88 8.43 12.00 12.51
C GLY A 88 6.95 12.39 12.55
N ALA A 89 6.16 11.89 11.59
CA ALA A 89 4.72 12.09 11.53
C ALA A 89 3.99 11.50 12.74
N ASN A 90 2.96 12.21 13.20
CA ASN A 90 2.01 11.71 14.17
C ASN A 90 0.96 10.87 13.46
N THR A 91 0.50 9.83 14.12
CA THR A 91 -0.44 8.89 13.57
C THR A 91 -1.60 8.63 14.52
N TYR A 92 -2.73 8.27 13.95
CA TYR A 92 -3.78 7.56 14.65
C TYR A 92 -3.72 6.09 14.25
N PHE A 93 -3.52 5.21 15.24
CA PHE A 93 -3.48 3.77 15.04
C PHE A 93 -4.50 3.06 15.91
N THR A 94 -5.15 2.03 15.36
CA THR A 94 -5.93 1.06 16.11
C THR A 94 -5.50 -0.35 15.72
N GLN A 95 -5.31 -1.21 16.73
CA GLN A 95 -4.97 -2.63 16.56
C GLN A 95 -6.11 -3.47 16.00
N GLY A 96 -7.29 -2.87 15.77
CA GLY A 96 -8.46 -3.56 15.27
C GLY A 96 -9.14 -4.44 16.32
N THR A 97 -9.95 -5.39 15.83
CA THR A 97 -10.69 -6.37 16.64
C THR A 97 -10.35 -7.79 16.20
N THR A 98 -9.96 -8.64 17.14
CA THR A 98 -9.66 -10.06 16.89
C THR A 98 -10.90 -10.91 17.11
N ASP A 99 -11.34 -11.60 16.05
CA ASP A 99 -12.35 -12.65 16.08
C ASP A 99 -11.64 -14.01 16.07
N ARG A 100 -11.52 -14.61 17.25
CA ARG A 100 -10.76 -15.86 17.46
C ARG A 100 -11.46 -17.06 16.88
N ASP A 101 -12.79 -17.05 16.82
CA ASP A 101 -13.55 -18.16 16.27
C ASP A 101 -13.52 -18.16 14.74
N ALA A 102 -13.55 -16.96 14.13
CA ALA A 102 -13.46 -16.82 12.68
C ALA A 102 -12.02 -16.82 12.13
N GLY A 103 -10.99 -16.77 13.00
CA GLY A 103 -9.60 -16.75 12.57
C GLY A 103 -9.21 -15.47 11.83
N ILE A 104 -9.65 -14.30 12.32
CA ILE A 104 -9.37 -13.02 11.65
C ILE A 104 -9.19 -11.85 12.61
N ILE A 105 -8.22 -10.99 12.33
CA ILE A 105 -8.07 -9.65 12.91
C ILE A 105 -8.64 -8.66 11.89
N ARG A 106 -9.66 -7.88 12.27
CA ARG A 106 -10.33 -6.90 11.41
C ARG A 106 -10.00 -5.48 11.84
N ASP A 107 -10.11 -4.55 10.90
CA ASP A 107 -10.07 -3.11 11.16
C ASP A 107 -8.77 -2.62 11.83
N VAL A 108 -7.63 -3.23 11.46
CA VAL A 108 -6.32 -2.65 11.77
C VAL A 108 -6.14 -1.43 10.87
N ILE A 109 -6.08 -0.25 11.47
CA ILE A 109 -6.06 1.03 10.74
C ILE A 109 -4.90 1.87 11.26
N CYS A 110 -4.19 2.50 10.34
CA CYS A 110 -3.28 3.60 10.65
C CYS A 110 -3.52 4.76 9.69
N VAL A 111 -3.51 5.99 10.21
CA VAL A 111 -3.64 7.23 9.42
C VAL A 111 -2.60 8.23 9.90
N MET A 112 -1.86 8.82 8.94
CA MET A 112 -0.96 9.95 9.15
C MET A 112 -1.79 11.23 9.39
N LEU A 113 -1.46 12.00 10.41
CA LEU A 113 -2.21 13.21 10.79
C LEU A 113 -1.69 14.48 10.10
N GLU A 114 -0.52 14.39 9.47
CA GLU A 114 0.08 15.44 8.66
C GLU A 114 -0.31 15.35 7.18
N ASN A 115 -0.10 16.44 6.45
CA ASN A 115 -0.22 16.44 4.99
C ASN A 115 1.00 15.74 4.36
N GLY A 116 0.73 14.77 3.50
CA GLY A 116 1.75 14.05 2.74
C GLY A 116 1.35 12.61 2.54
N GLY A 117 2.36 11.77 2.28
CA GLY A 117 2.21 10.34 2.24
C GLY A 117 3.57 9.67 2.10
N VAL A 118 3.58 8.37 2.34
CA VAL A 118 4.78 7.53 2.27
C VAL A 118 4.70 6.67 1.02
N SER A 119 5.80 6.61 0.26
CA SER A 119 5.89 5.83 -0.99
C SER A 119 6.86 4.66 -0.88
N GLU A 120 7.57 4.55 0.23
CA GLU A 120 8.59 3.54 0.44
C GLU A 120 8.05 2.30 1.13
N GLU A 121 8.67 1.16 0.84
CA GLU A 121 8.39 -0.10 1.51
C GLU A 121 8.87 -0.08 2.95
N VAL A 122 7.94 -0.21 3.90
CA VAL A 122 8.23 -0.20 5.35
C VAL A 122 7.24 -1.11 6.08
N VAL A 123 7.60 -1.54 7.29
CA VAL A 123 6.71 -2.24 8.22
C VAL A 123 5.51 -1.35 8.55
N ALA A 124 4.31 -1.84 8.21
CA ALA A 124 3.05 -1.18 8.51
C ALA A 124 2.55 -1.53 9.91
N ALA A 125 2.63 -2.82 10.28
CA ALA A 125 2.18 -3.35 11.56
C ALA A 125 3.00 -4.59 11.97
N VAL A 126 3.03 -4.91 13.26
CA VAL A 126 3.67 -6.09 13.86
C VAL A 126 2.72 -6.80 14.81
#